data_AF-A0A369QJK6-F1
#
_entry.id   AF-A0A369QJK6-F1
#
_cell.length_a   1.000
_cell.length_b   1.000
_cell.length_c   1.000
_cell.angle_alpha   90.00
_cell.angle_beta   90.00
_cell.angle_gamma   90.00
#
_symmetry.space_group_name_H-M   'P 1'
#
loop_
_entity.id
_entity.type
_entity.pdbx_description
1 polymer ?
#
loop_
_entity_poly.entity_id
_entity_poly.type
_entity_poly.pdbx_seq_one_letter_code
_entity_poly.pdbx_strand_id
1 'polypeptide(L)'
;MMYSKFLTPAIFSAEESHIQSHIHSFLVSYTKCIYLAFGLSGVGLYLKSYQQLTDKLFVFTLGTLAFLFLGQMLLSFSFMLKNLWVALLGAFSSLSLATGFTSVLFLFQGWWGSSILVTLTAPLAVITFLVLIGYILQQGFQRRRKQRLFLLCNLLIPFGILLLLGTLAYLKGDA
;
A
#
# COMPACT_ATOMS: atom_id res chain seq x y z
N MET A 1 -46.67 -10.82 33.54
CA MET A 1 -46.40 -10.46 32.13
C MET A 1 -45.39 -9.32 32.14
N MET A 2 -44.24 -9.32 31.49
CA MET A 2 -43.64 -10.25 30.54
C MET A 2 -42.16 -9.87 30.48
N TYR A 3 -41.28 -10.86 30.52
CA TYR A 3 -39.84 -10.74 30.29
C TYR A 3 -39.56 -10.21 28.88
N SER A 4 -38.63 -9.25 28.71
CA SER A 4 -37.81 -9.15 27.47
C SER A 4 -36.65 -8.14 27.50
N LYS A 5 -36.34 -7.47 28.62
CA LYS A 5 -35.38 -6.34 28.61
C LYS A 5 -33.90 -6.66 28.87
N PHE A 6 -33.45 -7.92 28.94
CA PHE A 6 -32.12 -8.19 29.50
C PHE A 6 -31.16 -9.13 28.75
N LEU A 7 -31.44 -9.59 27.54
CA LEU A 7 -30.55 -10.59 26.90
C LEU A 7 -30.14 -10.34 25.43
N THR A 8 -30.12 -9.10 24.97
CA THR A 8 -29.49 -8.77 23.68
C THR A 8 -29.08 -7.29 23.66
N PRO A 9 -27.85 -6.97 24.11
CA PRO A 9 -26.85 -6.50 23.13
C PRO A 9 -25.38 -6.83 23.48
N ALA A 10 -25.10 -7.64 24.50
CA ALA A 10 -23.71 -7.89 24.92
C ALA A 10 -22.99 -8.94 24.05
N ILE A 11 -23.68 -10.03 23.66
CA ILE A 11 -23.09 -11.14 22.91
C ILE A 11 -22.72 -10.72 21.47
N PHE A 12 -23.61 -9.97 20.79
CA PHE A 12 -23.31 -9.39 19.48
C PHE A 12 -22.19 -8.34 19.54
N SER A 13 -22.11 -7.53 20.61
CA SER A 13 -21.03 -6.54 20.77
C SER A 13 -19.67 -7.17 21.09
N ALA A 14 -19.66 -8.30 21.83
CA ALA A 14 -18.45 -9.04 22.15
C ALA A 14 -17.90 -9.76 20.92
N GLU A 15 -18.77 -10.38 20.13
CA GLU A 15 -18.41 -11.04 18.87
C GLU A 15 -17.89 -10.03 17.84
N GLU A 16 -18.53 -8.86 17.70
CA GLU A 16 -18.02 -7.76 16.88
C GLU A 16 -16.66 -7.23 17.36
N SER A 17 -16.44 -7.13 18.68
CA SER A 17 -15.17 -6.67 19.23
C SER A 17 -14.02 -7.66 19.00
N HIS A 18 -14.32 -8.96 19.03
CA HIS A 18 -13.35 -10.03 18.78
C HIS A 18 -13.02 -10.16 17.29
N ILE A 19 -14.03 -10.03 16.42
CA ILE A 19 -13.85 -9.96 14.97
C ILE A 19 -13.04 -8.70 14.60
N GLN A 20 -13.35 -7.54 15.19
CA GLN A 20 -12.58 -6.31 14.97
C GLN A 20 -11.13 -6.41 15.45
N SER A 21 -10.87 -7.09 16.57
CA SER A 21 -9.50 -7.30 17.07
C SER A 21 -8.70 -8.23 16.16
N HIS A 22 -9.31 -9.30 15.64
CA HIS A 22 -8.68 -10.20 14.66
C HIS A 22 -8.38 -9.50 13.34
N ILE A 23 -9.33 -8.72 12.82
CA ILE A 23 -9.14 -7.90 11.62
C ILE A 23 -8.01 -6.89 11.83
N HIS A 24 -7.97 -6.24 12.99
CA HIS A 24 -6.91 -5.29 13.30
C HIS A 24 -5.54 -5.97 13.36
N SER A 25 -5.44 -7.13 14.01
CA SER A 25 -4.22 -7.93 14.08
C SER A 25 -3.76 -8.41 12.70
N PHE A 26 -4.69 -8.82 11.85
CA PHE A 26 -4.43 -9.17 10.46
C PHE A 26 -3.87 -7.98 9.67
N LEU A 27 -4.52 -6.80 9.75
CA LEU A 27 -4.05 -5.59 9.07
C LEU A 27 -2.66 -5.16 9.52
N VAL A 28 -2.37 -5.26 10.82
CA VAL A 28 -1.04 -4.97 11.36
C VAL A 28 0.00 -5.96 10.84
N SER A 29 -0.33 -7.25 10.79
CA SER A 29 0.57 -8.29 10.26
C SER A 29 0.81 -8.11 8.77
N TYR A 30 -0.24 -7.80 8.01
CA TYR A 30 -0.16 -7.49 6.58
C TYR A 30 0.74 -6.30 6.29
N THR A 31 0.57 -5.24 7.10
CA THR A 31 1.43 -4.05 7.06
C THR A 31 2.90 -4.44 7.27
N LYS A 32 3.20 -5.26 8.29
CA LYS A 32 4.56 -5.72 8.55
C LYS A 32 5.15 -6.49 7.35
N CYS A 33 4.34 -7.32 6.67
CA CYS A 33 4.79 -8.02 5.46
C CYS A 33 5.17 -7.04 4.34
N ILE A 34 4.40 -5.97 4.14
CA ILE A 34 4.75 -4.91 3.18
C ILE A 34 6.08 -4.26 3.55
N TYR A 35 6.28 -3.88 4.81
CA TYR A 35 7.54 -3.28 5.27
C TYR A 35 8.74 -4.23 5.18
N LEU A 36 8.54 -5.52 5.44
CA LEU A 36 9.57 -6.53 5.27
C LEU A 36 9.94 -6.69 3.80
N ALA A 37 8.96 -6.72 2.91
CA ALA A 37 9.19 -6.73 1.46
C ALA A 37 9.91 -5.46 0.99
N PHE A 38 9.58 -4.28 1.54
CA PHE A 38 10.34 -3.05 1.30
C PHE A 38 11.80 -3.16 1.74
N GLY A 39 12.06 -3.68 2.95
CA GLY A 39 13.41 -3.90 3.44
C GLY A 39 14.20 -4.84 2.54
N LEU A 40 13.59 -5.95 2.11
CA LEU A 40 14.21 -6.90 1.17
C LEU A 40 14.45 -6.28 -0.21
N SER A 41 13.54 -5.44 -0.72
CA SER A 41 13.76 -4.70 -1.96
C SER A 41 14.93 -3.72 -1.85
N GLY A 42 15.08 -3.05 -0.71
CA GLY A 42 16.23 -2.19 -0.41
C GLY A 42 17.55 -2.96 -0.40
N VAL A 43 17.58 -4.12 0.27
CA VAL A 43 18.74 -5.03 0.27
C VAL A 43 19.05 -5.52 -1.15
N GLY A 44 18.02 -5.92 -1.92
CA GLY A 44 18.18 -6.33 -3.31
C GLY A 44 18.76 -5.24 -4.20
N LEU A 45 18.35 -3.98 -4.00
CA LEU A 45 18.87 -2.83 -4.74
C LEU A 45 20.33 -2.52 -4.37
N TYR A 46 20.66 -2.61 -3.07
CA TYR A 46 22.02 -2.48 -2.58
C TYR A 46 22.92 -3.54 -3.23
N LEU A 47 22.56 -4.82 -3.16
CA LEU A 47 23.34 -5.92 -3.74
C LEU A 47 23.46 -5.82 -5.26
N LYS A 48 22.39 -5.43 -5.97
CA LYS A 48 22.43 -5.15 -7.41
C LYS A 48 23.42 -4.02 -7.75
N SER A 49 23.60 -3.04 -6.88
CA SER A 49 24.54 -1.93 -7.11
C SER A 49 25.99 -2.33 -6.90
N TYR A 50 26.27 -3.40 -6.15
CA TYR A 50 27.61 -3.94 -5.92
C TYR A 50 27.94 -5.16 -6.81
N GLN A 51 27.20 -5.35 -7.92
CA GLN A 51 27.40 -6.44 -8.91
C GLN A 51 27.37 -7.88 -8.33
N GLN A 52 26.92 -8.07 -7.10
CA GLN A 52 26.75 -9.40 -6.51
C GLN A 52 25.39 -10.00 -6.92
N LEU A 53 25.32 -10.55 -8.14
CA LEU A 53 24.47 -11.70 -8.50
C LEU A 53 23.06 -11.77 -7.86
N THR A 54 22.23 -10.71 -7.93
CA THR A 54 20.86 -10.76 -7.37
C THR A 54 19.80 -9.95 -8.12
N ASP A 55 19.87 -9.87 -9.45
CA ASP A 55 18.73 -9.35 -10.25
C ASP A 55 17.43 -10.10 -9.93
N LYS A 56 17.50 -11.42 -9.72
CA LYS A 56 16.35 -12.26 -9.37
C LYS A 56 15.70 -11.91 -8.03
N LEU A 57 16.50 -11.57 -7.01
CA LEU A 57 15.98 -11.23 -5.68
C LEU A 57 15.32 -9.85 -5.68
N PHE A 58 15.90 -8.89 -6.41
CA PHE A 58 15.29 -7.58 -6.59
C PHE A 58 13.96 -7.66 -7.37
N VAL A 59 13.92 -8.42 -8.46
CA VAL A 59 12.67 -8.66 -9.22
C VAL A 59 11.62 -9.37 -8.37
N PHE A 60 12.01 -10.42 -7.66
CA PHE A 60 11.10 -11.18 -6.81
C PHE A 60 10.49 -10.30 -5.71
N THR A 61 11.30 -9.46 -5.06
CA THR A 61 10.83 -8.58 -3.98
C THR A 61 9.91 -7.49 -4.52
N LEU A 62 10.25 -6.83 -5.63
CA LEU A 62 9.36 -5.84 -6.25
C LEU A 62 8.06 -6.45 -6.77
N GLY A 63 8.11 -7.65 -7.36
CA GLY A 63 6.92 -8.38 -7.80
C GLY A 63 6.02 -8.78 -6.62
N THR A 64 6.63 -9.26 -5.53
CA THR A 64 5.92 -9.55 -4.27
C THR A 64 5.29 -8.28 -3.70
N LEU A 65 5.97 -7.15 -3.77
CA LEU A 65 5.47 -5.86 -3.32
C LEU A 65 4.24 -5.42 -4.13
N ALA A 66 4.30 -5.54 -5.45
CA ALA A 66 3.16 -5.25 -6.32
C ALA A 66 1.96 -6.17 -6.00
N PHE A 67 2.21 -7.45 -5.76
CA PHE A 67 1.17 -8.41 -5.36
C PHE A 67 0.55 -8.07 -3.99
N LEU A 68 1.37 -7.66 -3.02
CA LEU A 68 0.88 -7.18 -1.73
C LEU A 68 0.03 -5.91 -1.88
N PHE A 69 0.35 -4.99 -2.79
CA PHE A 69 -0.52 -3.84 -3.03
C PHE A 69 -1.83 -4.20 -3.75
N LEU A 70 -1.84 -5.22 -4.60
CA LEU A 70 -3.10 -5.77 -5.14
C LEU A 70 -3.96 -6.40 -4.04
N GLY A 71 -3.36 -7.14 -3.11
CA GLY A 71 -4.06 -7.64 -1.93
C GLY A 71 -4.58 -6.50 -1.04
N GLN A 72 -3.79 -5.43 -0.85
CA GLN A 72 -4.22 -4.23 -0.11
C GLN A 72 -5.40 -3.52 -0.77
N MET A 73 -5.50 -3.55 -2.09
CA MET A 73 -6.65 -3.01 -2.83
C MET A 73 -7.94 -3.77 -2.46
N LEU A 74 -7.91 -5.11 -2.48
CA LEU A 74 -9.03 -5.96 -2.06
C LEU A 74 -9.42 -5.70 -0.60
N LEU A 75 -8.44 -5.66 0.29
CA LEU A 75 -8.65 -5.37 1.71
C LEU A 75 -9.26 -3.98 1.94
N SER A 76 -8.86 -2.98 1.16
CA SER A 76 -9.40 -1.62 1.24
C SER A 76 -10.89 -1.60 0.87
N PHE A 77 -11.32 -2.38 -0.12
CA PHE A 77 -12.74 -2.54 -0.46
C PHE A 77 -13.52 -3.28 0.63
N SER A 78 -12.98 -4.37 1.18
CA SER A 78 -13.68 -5.19 2.18
C SER A 78 -13.81 -4.51 3.55
N PHE A 79 -12.79 -3.79 4.02
CA PHE A 79 -12.75 -3.28 5.40
C PHE A 79 -13.22 -1.83 5.56
N MET A 80 -13.31 -1.05 4.49
CA MET A 80 -13.76 0.34 4.55
C MET A 80 -15.17 0.55 4.00
N LEU A 81 -16.01 -0.49 3.98
CA LEU A 81 -17.43 -0.41 3.58
C LEU A 81 -18.22 0.68 4.34
N LYS A 82 -17.84 1.00 5.59
CA LYS A 82 -18.46 2.08 6.37
C LYS A 82 -18.21 3.49 5.81
N ASN A 83 -17.24 3.66 4.92
CA ASN A 83 -16.86 4.96 4.36
C ASN A 83 -16.34 4.79 2.93
N LEU A 84 -17.26 4.74 1.95
CA LEU A 84 -16.99 4.47 0.53
C LEU A 84 -15.81 5.30 -0.02
N TRP A 85 -15.77 6.60 0.29
CA TRP A 85 -14.70 7.50 -0.16
C TRP A 85 -13.30 7.09 0.28
N VAL A 86 -13.16 6.58 1.51
CA VAL A 86 -11.85 6.18 2.05
C VAL A 86 -11.45 4.81 1.50
N ALA A 87 -12.43 3.92 1.30
CA ALA A 87 -12.23 2.64 0.61
C ALA A 87 -11.72 2.86 -0.82
N LEU A 88 -12.37 3.76 -1.56
CA LEU A 88 -12.00 4.13 -2.92
C LEU A 88 -10.60 4.72 -2.96
N LEU A 89 -10.33 5.71 -2.09
CA LEU A 89 -9.01 6.33 -2.01
C LEU A 89 -7.91 5.30 -1.69
N GLY A 90 -8.18 4.40 -0.74
CA GLY A 90 -7.28 3.31 -0.37
C GLY A 90 -7.01 2.35 -1.53
N ALA A 91 -8.07 1.96 -2.24
CA ALA A 91 -7.98 1.06 -3.39
C ALA A 91 -7.25 1.69 -4.58
N PHE A 92 -7.61 2.91 -4.98
CA PHE A 92 -6.96 3.62 -6.09
C PHE A 92 -5.48 3.89 -5.80
N SER A 93 -5.15 4.27 -4.57
CA SER A 93 -3.77 4.45 -4.14
C SER A 93 -2.99 3.14 -4.16
N SER A 94 -3.58 2.05 -3.68
CA SER A 94 -2.93 0.73 -3.69
C SER A 94 -2.74 0.22 -5.11
N LEU A 95 -3.72 0.41 -5.99
CA LEU A 95 -3.60 0.09 -7.41
C LEU A 95 -2.47 0.89 -8.06
N SER A 96 -2.39 2.19 -7.78
CA SER A 96 -1.33 3.03 -8.31
C SER A 96 0.06 2.65 -7.80
N LEU A 97 0.17 2.18 -6.55
CA LEU A 97 1.43 1.65 -6.01
C LEU A 97 1.79 0.34 -6.70
N ALA A 98 0.83 -0.57 -6.87
CA ALA A 98 1.07 -1.85 -7.55
C ALA A 98 1.56 -1.65 -8.99
N THR A 99 0.89 -0.78 -9.76
CA THR A 99 1.28 -0.47 -11.14
C THR A 99 2.60 0.30 -11.19
N GLY A 100 2.84 1.21 -10.24
CA GLY A 100 4.12 1.92 -10.10
C GLY A 100 5.29 0.98 -9.83
N PHE A 101 5.20 0.09 -8.85
CA PHE A 101 6.27 -0.87 -8.55
C PHE A 101 6.51 -1.84 -9.70
N THR A 102 5.44 -2.25 -10.39
CA THR A 102 5.55 -3.06 -11.61
C THR A 102 6.28 -2.31 -12.72
N SER A 103 5.96 -1.04 -12.93
CA SER A 103 6.62 -0.20 -13.92
C SER A 103 8.10 0.00 -13.61
N VAL A 104 8.46 0.27 -12.34
CA VAL A 104 9.84 0.38 -11.88
C VAL A 104 10.60 -0.95 -12.05
N LEU A 105 9.97 -2.08 -11.75
CA LEU A 105 10.54 -3.41 -11.98
C LEU A 105 10.93 -3.59 -13.44
N PHE A 106 10.04 -3.28 -14.38
CA PHE A 106 10.32 -3.40 -15.81
C PHE A 106 11.42 -2.44 -16.28
N LEU A 107 11.49 -1.24 -15.69
CA LEU A 107 12.56 -0.29 -15.98
C LEU A 107 13.93 -0.83 -15.53
N PHE A 108 14.02 -1.41 -14.33
CA PHE A 108 15.25 -2.06 -13.85
C PHE A 108 15.63 -3.35 -14.59
N GLN A 109 14.67 -3.97 -15.29
CA GLN A 109 14.91 -5.11 -16.18
C GLN A 109 15.34 -4.69 -17.59
N GLY A 110 15.35 -3.40 -17.91
CA GLY A 110 15.70 -2.91 -19.25
C GLY A 110 14.68 -3.33 -20.31
N TRP A 111 13.42 -3.57 -19.94
CA TRP A 111 12.40 -3.95 -20.91
C TRP A 111 12.02 -2.74 -21.78
N TRP A 112 11.97 -2.92 -23.11
CA TRP A 112 11.64 -1.83 -24.04
C TRP A 112 10.30 -1.15 -23.72
N GLY A 113 9.27 -1.90 -23.36
CA GLY A 113 7.96 -1.34 -22.99
C GLY A 113 7.93 -0.60 -21.64
N SER A 114 9.05 -0.56 -20.90
CA SER A 114 9.11 0.08 -19.58
C SER A 114 8.83 1.58 -19.66
N SER A 115 9.33 2.29 -20.67
CA SER A 115 9.08 3.73 -20.84
C SER A 115 7.59 4.03 -21.04
N ILE A 116 6.88 3.18 -21.79
CA ILE A 116 5.42 3.30 -21.99
C ILE A 116 4.69 3.06 -20.67
N LEU A 117 5.07 2.01 -19.93
CA LEU A 117 4.51 1.72 -18.61
C LEU A 117 4.73 2.87 -17.62
N VAL A 118 5.92 3.45 -17.57
CA VAL A 118 6.23 4.60 -16.70
C VAL A 118 5.37 5.79 -17.10
N THR A 119 5.28 6.08 -18.39
CA THR A 119 4.51 7.21 -18.91
C THR A 119 3.01 7.08 -18.58
N LEU A 120 2.47 5.86 -18.61
CA LEU A 120 1.07 5.60 -18.26
C LEU A 120 0.83 5.60 -16.74
N THR A 121 1.77 5.07 -15.96
CA THR A 121 1.59 4.90 -14.50
C THR A 121 2.02 6.11 -13.69
N ALA A 122 2.95 6.92 -14.17
CA ALA A 122 3.40 8.15 -13.51
C ALA A 122 2.27 9.17 -13.26
N PRO A 123 1.41 9.54 -14.24
CA PRO A 123 0.33 10.48 -13.98
C PRO A 123 -0.67 9.91 -12.97
N LEU A 124 -0.97 8.61 -13.02
CA LEU A 124 -1.80 7.94 -12.03
C LEU A 124 -1.20 8.03 -10.62
N ALA A 125 0.11 7.78 -10.50
CA ALA A 125 0.85 7.88 -9.24
C ALA A 125 0.88 9.31 -8.68
N VAL A 126 1.11 10.31 -9.54
CA VAL A 126 1.12 11.71 -9.12
C VAL A 126 -0.27 12.16 -8.68
N ILE A 127 -1.31 11.87 -9.46
CA ILE A 127 -2.68 12.28 -9.11
C ILE A 127 -3.11 11.61 -7.80
N THR A 128 -2.92 10.30 -7.65
CA THR A 128 -3.32 9.59 -6.43
C THR A 128 -2.51 10.05 -5.22
N PHE A 129 -1.22 10.33 -5.37
CA PHE A 129 -0.38 10.91 -4.32
C PHE A 129 -0.87 12.30 -3.88
N LEU A 130 -1.17 13.19 -4.83
CA LEU A 130 -1.69 14.53 -4.54
C LEU A 130 -3.05 14.47 -3.84
N VAL A 131 -3.95 13.61 -4.30
CA VAL A 131 -5.27 13.41 -3.67
C VAL A 131 -5.11 12.84 -2.25
N LEU A 132 -4.20 11.89 -2.04
CA LEU A 132 -3.92 11.33 -0.73
C LEU A 132 -3.38 12.40 0.24
N ILE A 133 -2.44 13.24 -0.20
CA ILE A 133 -1.93 14.37 0.58
C ILE A 133 -3.05 15.35 0.90
N GLY A 134 -3.83 15.78 -0.11
CA GLY A 134 -4.94 16.71 0.07
C GLY A 134 -5.95 16.19 1.10
N TYR A 135 -6.30 14.91 1.02
CA TYR A 135 -7.19 14.27 1.99
C TYR A 135 -6.62 14.26 3.41
N ILE A 136 -5.33 13.96 3.56
CA ILE A 136 -4.64 13.96 4.87
C ILE A 136 -4.55 15.36 5.47
N LEU A 137 -4.34 16.39 4.65
CA LEU A 137 -4.26 17.80 5.10
C LEU A 137 -5.63 18.36 5.47
N GLN A 138 -6.69 17.98 4.75
CA GLN A 138 -8.04 18.48 4.97
C GLN A 138 -8.72 17.86 6.21
N GLN A 139 -8.32 16.64 6.61
CA GLN A 139 -8.78 16.03 7.86
C GLN A 139 -8.05 16.61 9.08
N GLY A 140 -8.65 17.63 9.69
CA GLY A 140 -8.15 18.27 10.92
C GLY A 140 -7.72 17.30 12.03
N PHE A 141 -6.78 17.77 12.85
CA PHE A 141 -5.87 16.98 13.71
C PHE A 141 -6.49 15.95 14.68
N GLN A 142 -7.76 16.08 15.09
CA GLN A 142 -8.27 15.33 16.25
C GLN A 142 -9.22 14.17 15.96
N ARG A 143 -9.97 14.14 14.85
CA ARG A 143 -11.15 13.25 14.79
C ARG A 143 -10.88 11.80 14.37
N ARG A 144 -9.76 11.47 13.72
CA ARG A 144 -9.50 10.09 13.21
C ARG A 144 -8.03 9.67 13.19
N ARG A 145 -7.31 9.85 14.30
CA ARG A 145 -5.86 9.56 14.42
C ARG A 145 -5.46 8.16 13.92
N LYS A 146 -6.23 7.11 14.25
CA LYS A 146 -5.94 5.73 13.81
C LYS A 146 -6.05 5.52 12.29
N GLN A 147 -7.06 6.11 11.66
CA GLN A 147 -7.25 6.01 10.20
C GLN A 147 -6.19 6.82 9.45
N ARG A 148 -5.85 8.01 9.95
CA ARG A 148 -4.78 8.82 9.37
C ARG A 148 -3.44 8.11 9.46
N LEU A 149 -3.11 7.49 10.59
CA LEU A 149 -1.86 6.75 10.78
C LEU A 149 -1.78 5.53 9.84
N PHE A 150 -2.89 4.83 9.64
CA PHE A 150 -2.98 3.75 8.65
C PHE A 150 -2.72 4.26 7.23
N LEU A 151 -3.39 5.33 6.79
CA LEU A 151 -3.18 5.90 5.46
C LEU A 151 -1.75 6.42 5.26
N LEU A 152 -1.17 7.04 6.29
CA LEU A 152 0.18 7.60 6.23
C LEU A 152 1.23 6.48 6.15
N CYS A 153 1.15 5.49 7.05
CA CYS A 153 2.12 4.40 7.07
C CYS A 153 1.93 3.42 5.90
N ASN A 154 0.72 3.11 5.48
CA ASN A 154 0.48 2.03 4.51
C ASN A 154 0.31 2.50 3.07
N LEU A 155 0.20 3.81 2.84
CA LEU A 155 0.10 4.36 1.49
C LEU A 155 1.12 5.46 1.25
N LEU A 156 1.18 6.48 2.11
CA LEU A 156 2.05 7.64 1.86
C LEU A 156 3.55 7.25 1.87
N ILE A 157 3.99 6.48 2.86
CA ILE A 157 5.37 5.98 2.93
C ILE A 157 5.72 5.14 1.69
N PRO A 158 4.91 4.13 1.29
CA PRO A 158 5.08 3.43 0.02
C PRO A 158 5.20 4.31 -1.21
N PHE A 159 4.40 5.38 -1.30
CA PHE A 159 4.52 6.34 -2.41
C PHE A 159 5.85 7.07 -2.41
N GLY A 160 6.31 7.51 -1.23
CA GLY A 160 7.63 8.12 -1.09
C GLY A 160 8.75 7.18 -1.55
N ILE A 161 8.66 5.90 -1.16
CA ILE A 161 9.62 4.87 -1.58
C ILE A 161 9.55 4.62 -3.09
N LEU A 162 8.34 4.55 -3.66
CA LEU A 162 8.15 4.38 -5.10
C LEU A 162 8.77 5.54 -5.89
N LEU A 163 8.56 6.79 -5.46
CA LEU A 163 9.14 7.97 -6.10
C LEU A 163 10.67 7.96 -6.01
N LEU A 164 11.23 7.59 -4.85
CA LEU A 164 12.66 7.46 -4.66
C LEU A 164 13.25 6.35 -5.55
N LEU A 165 12.60 5.20 -5.62
CA LEU A 165 13.00 4.12 -6.52
C LEU A 165 12.89 4.52 -7.99
N GLY A 166 11.81 5.19 -8.40
CA GLY A 166 11.61 5.66 -9.76
C GLY A 166 12.67 6.68 -10.19
N THR A 167 13.01 7.63 -9.32
CA THR A 167 14.08 8.61 -9.58
C THR A 167 15.45 7.94 -9.64
N LEU A 168 15.77 7.02 -8.72
CA LEU A 168 17.01 6.23 -8.80
C LEU A 168 17.07 5.38 -10.07
N ALA A 169 15.95 4.80 -10.49
CA ALA A 169 15.87 4.00 -11.70
C ALA A 169 16.08 4.87 -12.95
N TYR A 170 15.53 6.09 -12.97
CA TYR A 170 15.76 7.08 -14.04
C TYR A 170 17.19 7.64 -14.06
N LEU A 171 17.84 7.77 -12.90
CA LEU A 171 19.24 8.22 -12.81
C LEU A 171 20.24 7.11 -13.16
N LYS A 172 19.88 5.84 -12.92
CA LYS A 172 20.75 4.67 -13.13
C LYS A 172 20.53 4.02 -14.50
N GLY A 173 19.34 4.16 -15.07
CA GLY A 173 19.08 3.86 -16.47
C GLY A 173 19.38 5.11 -17.28
N ASP A 174 20.55 5.13 -17.93
CA ASP A 174 20.90 6.15 -18.92
C ASP A 174 19.69 6.46 -19.82
N ALA A 175 19.21 7.71 -19.76
CA ALA A 175 18.38 8.27 -20.80
C ALA A 175 19.18 8.38 -22.11
#